data_AF-A0A9P5ZG66-F1
#
_entry.id   AF-A0A9P5ZG66-F1
#
_cell.length_a   1.000
_cell.length_b   1.000
_cell.length_c   1.000
_cell.angle_alpha   90.00
_cell.angle_beta   90.00
_cell.angle_gamma   90.00
#
_symmetry.space_group_name_H-M   'P 1'
#
loop_
_entity.id
_entity.type
_entity.pdbx_description
1 polymer ?
#
loop_
_entity_poly.entity_id
_entity_poly.type
_entity_poly.pdbx_seq_one_letter_code
_entity_poly.pdbx_strand_id
1 'polypeptide(L)'
;MPRPRIHRTKAERCAANRAKSARHYAKNKADILARRRDIRAQGENVTQPSEASPATTECNRNPSLPTQNSLAVASHDVHILETIDLAQRTSRKLTSFINNSPPAFANSIYMKYIKLYETGTNDITVIETPLEQLLRWQRRLDMCAEAISLECGVGKELCSVSAPRKTAGIAIEHLQELLCDAMSDPKAMQAAYKRKRYDFQFL
;
A
#
# COMPACT_ATOMS: atom_id res chain seq x y z
N MET A 1 -15.08 13.63 -41.62
CA MET A 1 -13.65 13.40 -41.87
C MET A 1 -12.96 13.05 -40.55
N PRO A 2 -12.34 11.86 -40.41
CA PRO A 2 -11.62 11.50 -39.20
C PRO A 2 -10.34 12.34 -39.04
N ARG A 3 -10.03 12.77 -37.82
CA ARG A 3 -8.85 13.59 -37.51
C ARG A 3 -7.56 12.76 -37.65
N PRO A 4 -6.54 13.22 -38.40
CA PRO A 4 -5.31 12.46 -38.60
C PRO A 4 -4.57 12.20 -37.28
N ARG A 5 -4.01 11.00 -37.13
CA ARG A 5 -3.16 10.65 -35.98
C ARG A 5 -1.81 11.36 -36.10
N ILE A 6 -1.47 12.14 -35.07
CA ILE A 6 -0.22 12.92 -34.98
C ILE A 6 1.02 12.03 -34.81
N HIS A 7 0.87 10.87 -34.17
CA HIS A 7 1.96 9.90 -33.99
C HIS A 7 1.58 8.57 -34.61
N ARG A 8 2.51 7.98 -35.36
CA ARG A 8 2.30 6.71 -36.07
C ARG A 8 2.60 5.52 -35.17
N THR A 9 3.54 5.67 -34.22
CA THR A 9 3.95 4.60 -33.31
C THR A 9 3.82 4.99 -31.83
N LYS A 10 3.75 3.99 -30.95
CA LYS A 10 3.73 4.19 -29.49
C LYS A 10 5.05 4.79 -29.00
N ALA A 11 6.18 4.36 -29.58
CA ALA A 11 7.51 4.86 -29.25
C ALA A 11 7.64 6.38 -29.52
N GLU A 12 7.15 6.82 -30.67
CA GLU A 12 7.14 8.23 -31.08
C GLU A 12 6.31 9.10 -30.12
N ARG A 13 5.13 8.62 -29.71
CA ARG A 13 4.29 9.28 -28.71
C ARG A 13 5.01 9.41 -27.36
N CYS A 14 5.69 8.36 -26.92
CA CYS A 14 6.48 8.37 -25.69
C CYS A 14 7.63 9.38 -25.77
N ALA A 15 8.34 9.44 -26.90
CA ALA A 15 9.43 10.40 -27.11
C ALA A 15 8.92 11.85 -27.09
N ALA A 16 7.80 12.13 -27.77
CA ALA A 16 7.17 13.45 -27.79
C ALA A 16 6.72 13.88 -26.38
N ASN A 17 6.10 12.97 -25.62
CA ASN A 17 5.69 13.25 -24.24
C ASN A 17 6.90 13.50 -23.32
N ARG A 18 7.97 12.69 -23.42
CA ARG A 18 9.21 12.93 -22.66
C ARG A 18 9.82 14.29 -22.98
N ALA A 19 9.90 14.66 -24.25
CA ALA A 19 10.42 15.95 -24.68
C ALA A 19 9.55 17.12 -24.17
N LYS A 20 8.23 16.98 -24.23
CA LYS A 20 7.28 17.98 -23.69
C LYS A 20 7.45 18.13 -22.17
N SER A 21 7.49 17.03 -21.43
CA SER A 21 7.68 17.03 -19.97
C SER A 21 9.03 17.61 -19.58
N ALA A 22 10.11 17.31 -20.31
CA ALA A 22 11.43 17.86 -20.07
C ALA A 22 11.45 19.39 -20.24
N ARG A 23 10.85 19.93 -21.31
CA ARG A 23 10.74 21.38 -21.54
C ARG A 23 9.92 22.07 -20.44
N HIS A 24 8.79 21.47 -20.05
CA HIS A 24 7.95 22.00 -18.98
C HIS A 24 8.68 21.98 -17.63
N TYR A 25 9.36 20.88 -17.31
CA TYR A 25 10.12 20.77 -16.06
C TYR A 25 11.28 21.75 -16.02
N ALA A 26 12.00 21.95 -17.13
CA ALA A 26 13.07 22.95 -17.20
C ALA A 26 12.55 24.37 -16.96
N LYS A 27 11.39 24.73 -17.54
CA LYS A 27 10.77 26.05 -17.34
C LYS A 27 10.30 26.28 -15.90
N ASN A 28 9.71 25.26 -15.28
CA ASN A 28 9.05 25.38 -13.97
C ASN A 28 9.89 24.79 -12.83
N LYS A 29 11.18 24.52 -13.06
CA LYS A 29 12.05 23.85 -12.08
C LYS A 29 12.14 24.63 -10.77
N ALA A 30 12.26 25.94 -10.85
CA ALA A 30 12.37 26.82 -9.69
C ALA A 30 11.10 26.75 -8.83
N ASP A 31 9.92 26.92 -9.44
CA ASP A 31 8.63 26.88 -8.74
C ASP A 31 8.34 25.50 -8.12
N ILE A 32 8.68 24.42 -8.85
CA ILE A 32 8.55 23.04 -8.36
C ILE A 32 9.44 22.84 -7.13
N LEU A 33 10.67 23.37 -7.14
CA LEU A 33 11.59 23.27 -6.01
C LEU A 33 11.18 24.16 -4.84
N ALA A 34 10.67 25.37 -5.11
CA ALA A 34 10.13 26.28 -4.09
C ALA A 34 8.96 25.63 -3.35
N ARG A 35 7.95 25.14 -4.08
CA ARG A 35 6.81 24.43 -3.49
C ARG A 35 7.24 23.21 -2.65
N ARG A 36 8.27 22.47 -3.11
CA ARG A 36 8.82 21.33 -2.37
C ARG A 36 9.59 21.72 -1.11
N ARG A 37 10.11 22.95 -1.03
CA ARG A 37 10.73 23.50 0.19
C ARG A 37 9.65 23.97 1.16
N ASP A 38 8.62 24.64 0.66
CA ASP A 38 7.50 25.14 1.49
C ASP A 38 6.76 23.98 2.18
N ILE A 39 6.48 22.89 1.45
CA ILE A 39 5.88 21.67 2.02
C ILE A 39 6.74 21.08 3.15
N ARG A 40 8.07 21.12 3.02
CA ARG A 40 8.98 20.63 4.07
C ARG A 40 9.01 21.55 5.27
N ALA A 41 9.04 22.86 5.06
CA ALA A 41 9.02 23.86 6.12
C ALA A 41 7.69 23.84 6.91
N GLN A 42 6.57 23.54 6.26
CA GLN A 42 5.27 23.39 6.92
C GLN A 42 5.11 22.05 7.66
N GLY A 43 5.87 21.02 7.27
CA GLY A 43 5.87 19.72 7.96
C GLY A 43 6.54 19.72 9.34
N GLU A 44 7.35 20.74 9.66
CA GLU A 44 8.02 20.88 10.97
C GLU A 44 7.24 21.74 11.98
N ASN A 45 6.15 22.40 11.58
CA ASN A 45 5.38 23.32 12.43
C ASN A 45 3.90 22.92 12.59
N VAL A 46 3.62 21.66 12.91
CA VAL A 46 2.26 21.24 13.30
C VAL A 46 2.22 20.99 14.80
N THR A 47 2.27 22.09 15.57
CA THR A 47 1.71 22.19 16.92
C THR A 47 0.87 23.48 16.99
N GLN A 48 -0.42 23.33 16.71
CA GLN A 48 -1.59 24.16 17.06
C GLN A 48 -1.76 25.62 16.55
N PRO A 49 -3.03 26.07 16.40
CA PRO A 49 -3.42 27.26 15.63
C PRO A 49 -3.76 28.46 16.53
N SER A 50 -3.52 29.69 16.07
CA SER A 50 -4.45 30.83 16.22
C SER A 50 -3.94 32.10 15.52
N GLU A 51 -4.83 32.65 14.68
CA GLU A 51 -5.09 34.07 14.39
C GLU A 51 -3.94 35.08 14.17
N ALA A 52 -3.85 35.58 12.92
CA ALA A 52 -4.03 37.01 12.59
C ALA A 52 -3.72 37.27 11.09
N SER A 53 -4.64 37.94 10.40
CA SER A 53 -4.34 38.66 9.14
C SER A 53 -3.73 40.04 9.46
N PRO A 54 -3.11 40.76 8.50
CA PRO A 54 -3.92 41.58 7.59
C PRO A 54 -3.44 41.70 6.12
N ALA A 55 -4.44 41.89 5.25
CA ALA A 55 -4.51 42.75 4.06
C ALA A 55 -3.37 42.79 3.01
N THR A 56 -3.73 42.54 1.74
CA THR A 56 -3.52 43.52 0.65
C THR A 56 -4.27 43.16 -0.65
N THR A 57 -5.03 44.16 -1.10
CA THR A 57 -5.22 44.65 -2.48
C THR A 57 -5.98 43.82 -3.53
N GLU A 58 -7.13 44.40 -3.86
CA GLU A 58 -8.07 44.19 -4.97
C GLU A 58 -7.46 43.89 -6.34
N CYS A 59 -8.08 42.95 -7.07
CA CYS A 59 -8.54 43.28 -8.42
C CYS A 59 -9.76 42.46 -8.83
N ASN A 60 -10.70 43.20 -9.40
CA ASN A 60 -12.09 42.91 -9.70
C ASN A 60 -12.24 41.97 -10.91
N ARG A 61 -12.99 40.86 -10.78
CA ARG A 61 -13.63 40.14 -11.90
C ARG A 61 -14.77 39.25 -11.38
N ASN A 62 -15.99 39.74 -11.58
CA ASN A 62 -17.29 39.04 -11.65
C ASN A 62 -17.74 38.20 -10.44
N PRO A 63 -18.90 38.51 -9.82
CA PRO A 63 -19.48 37.68 -8.76
C PRO A 63 -20.20 36.48 -9.39
N SER A 64 -19.45 35.44 -9.74
CA SER A 64 -20.04 34.10 -9.82
C SER A 64 -20.10 33.53 -8.40
N LEU A 65 -21.33 33.29 -7.94
CA LEU A 65 -21.71 32.61 -6.71
C LEU A 65 -20.63 31.63 -6.18
N PRO A 66 -20.26 31.69 -4.89
CA PRO A 66 -19.34 30.74 -4.30
C PRO A 66 -20.01 29.36 -4.31
N THR A 67 -19.59 28.54 -5.27
CA THR A 67 -19.97 27.13 -5.31
C THR A 67 -19.28 26.47 -4.14
N GLN A 68 -20.04 26.04 -3.13
CA GLN A 68 -19.57 25.33 -1.92
C GLN A 68 -18.81 24.01 -2.23
N ASN A 69 -18.61 23.66 -3.50
CA ASN A 69 -17.97 22.42 -3.93
C ASN A 69 -16.43 22.45 -3.92
N SER A 70 -15.75 23.61 -3.87
CA SER A 70 -14.28 23.61 -3.99
C SER A 70 -13.56 23.12 -2.74
N LEU A 71 -14.15 23.29 -1.54
CA LEU A 71 -13.60 22.79 -0.28
C LEU A 71 -13.82 21.27 -0.11
N ALA A 72 -14.95 20.75 -0.59
CA ALA A 72 -15.26 19.32 -0.55
C ALA A 72 -14.34 18.51 -1.48
N VAL A 73 -14.05 19.03 -2.68
CA VAL A 73 -13.15 18.37 -3.66
C VAL A 73 -11.70 18.31 -3.13
N ALA A 74 -11.21 19.37 -2.49
CA ALA A 74 -9.86 19.36 -1.92
C ALA A 74 -9.71 18.38 -0.73
N SER A 75 -10.75 18.24 0.10
CA SER A 75 -10.76 17.30 1.23
C SER A 75 -10.78 15.83 0.76
N HIS A 76 -11.51 15.56 -0.32
CA HIS A 76 -11.67 14.22 -0.88
C HIS A 76 -10.39 13.68 -1.52
N ASP A 77 -9.70 14.53 -2.30
CA ASP A 77 -8.41 14.17 -2.91
C ASP A 77 -7.34 13.88 -1.84
N VAL A 78 -7.36 14.58 -0.72
CA VAL A 78 -6.44 14.35 0.41
C VAL A 78 -6.71 12.99 1.06
N HIS A 79 -7.97 12.64 1.33
CA HIS A 79 -8.34 11.36 1.95
C HIS A 79 -7.93 10.14 1.09
N ILE A 80 -8.08 10.23 -0.23
CA ILE A 80 -7.68 9.15 -1.15
C ILE A 80 -6.15 8.99 -1.15
N LEU A 81 -5.41 10.11 -1.21
CA LEU A 81 -3.94 10.08 -1.16
C LEU A 81 -3.45 9.48 0.16
N GLU A 82 -4.06 9.83 1.29
CA GLU A 82 -3.77 9.23 2.60
C GLU A 82 -4.05 7.73 2.63
N THR A 83 -5.15 7.30 2.02
CA THR A 83 -5.53 5.88 1.91
C THR A 83 -4.51 5.09 1.08
N ILE A 84 -4.09 5.64 -0.07
CA ILE A 84 -3.05 5.04 -0.92
C ILE A 84 -1.73 4.96 -0.15
N ASP A 85 -1.33 6.02 0.54
CA ASP A 85 -0.13 6.07 1.36
C ASP A 85 -0.17 5.01 2.48
N LEU A 86 -1.31 4.87 3.15
CA LEU A 86 -1.52 3.86 4.19
C LEU A 86 -1.40 2.44 3.62
N ALA A 87 -1.99 2.18 2.46
CA ALA A 87 -1.90 0.90 1.78
C ALA A 87 -0.45 0.57 1.40
N GLN A 88 0.30 1.54 0.86
CA GLN A 88 1.72 1.37 0.52
C GLN A 88 2.58 1.12 1.76
N ARG A 89 2.36 1.85 2.85
CA ARG A 89 3.08 1.63 4.12
C ARG A 89 2.80 0.24 4.67
N THR A 90 1.56 -0.21 4.60
CA THR A 90 1.14 -1.55 5.05
C THR A 90 1.76 -2.63 4.18
N SER A 91 1.76 -2.44 2.86
CA SER A 91 2.43 -3.33 1.91
C SER A 91 3.93 -3.46 2.21
N ARG A 92 4.65 -2.35 2.42
CA ARG A 92 6.08 -2.40 2.77
C ARG A 92 6.35 -3.16 4.06
N LYS A 93 5.52 -2.94 5.10
CA LYS A 93 5.61 -3.65 6.38
C LYS A 93 5.36 -5.15 6.21
N LEU A 94 4.30 -5.51 5.49
CA LEU A 94 3.98 -6.90 5.16
C LEU A 94 5.16 -7.56 4.43
N THR A 95 5.63 -6.94 3.35
CA THR A 95 6.71 -7.45 2.52
C THR A 95 8.01 -7.64 3.32
N SER A 96 8.34 -6.68 4.20
CA SER A 96 9.48 -6.79 5.10
C SER A 96 9.31 -7.90 6.14
N PHE A 97 8.09 -8.15 6.60
CA PHE A 97 7.80 -9.17 7.60
C PHE A 97 7.89 -10.60 7.05
N ILE A 98 7.40 -10.80 5.83
CA ILE A 98 7.43 -12.11 5.14
C ILE A 98 8.68 -12.30 4.27
N ASN A 99 9.63 -11.38 4.30
CA ASN A 99 10.83 -11.40 3.45
C ASN A 99 10.55 -11.61 1.95
N ASN A 100 9.51 -10.97 1.42
CA ASN A 100 9.02 -11.14 0.04
C ASN A 100 8.60 -12.57 -0.36
N SER A 101 8.54 -13.54 0.56
CA SER A 101 8.26 -14.94 0.23
C SER A 101 7.36 -15.58 1.29
N PRO A 102 6.02 -15.65 1.05
CA PRO A 102 5.11 -16.38 1.92
C PRO A 102 5.56 -17.82 2.22
N PRO A 103 6.07 -18.60 1.25
CA PRO A 103 6.50 -19.97 1.53
C PRO A 103 7.72 -20.06 2.45
N ALA A 104 8.74 -19.23 2.19
CA ALA A 104 9.93 -19.20 3.04
C ALA A 104 9.60 -18.70 4.46
N PHE A 105 8.67 -17.75 4.56
CA PHE A 105 8.16 -17.27 5.83
C PHE A 105 7.44 -18.37 6.61
N ALA A 106 6.47 -19.06 6.01
CA ALA A 106 5.75 -20.18 6.66
C ALA A 106 6.72 -21.28 7.10
N ASN A 107 7.70 -21.63 6.25
CA ASN A 107 8.74 -22.59 6.59
C ASN A 107 9.58 -22.14 7.80
N SER A 108 9.92 -20.84 7.88
CA SER A 108 10.67 -20.30 9.02
C SER A 108 9.89 -20.38 10.34
N ILE A 109 8.56 -20.19 10.28
CA ILE A 109 7.68 -20.31 11.45
C ILE A 109 7.55 -21.78 11.87
N TYR A 110 7.34 -22.69 10.91
CA TYR A 110 7.35 -24.13 11.16
C TYR A 110 8.64 -24.59 11.88
N MET A 111 9.80 -24.19 11.37
CA MET A 111 11.09 -24.56 11.98
C MET A 111 11.25 -24.03 13.41
N LYS A 112 10.76 -22.82 13.68
CA LYS A 112 10.74 -22.24 15.03
C LYS A 112 9.83 -23.04 15.96
N TYR A 113 8.63 -23.38 15.50
CA TYR A 113 7.66 -24.15 16.27
C TYR A 113 8.20 -25.56 16.60
N ILE A 114 8.73 -26.29 15.62
CA ILE A 114 9.29 -27.63 15.85
C ILE A 114 10.46 -27.59 16.81
N LYS A 115 11.35 -26.61 16.70
CA LYS A 115 12.47 -26.46 17.64
C LYS A 115 11.98 -26.30 19.08
N LEU A 116 10.91 -25.52 19.29
CA LEU A 116 10.31 -25.35 20.61
C LEU A 116 9.62 -26.62 21.09
N TYR A 117 8.90 -27.30 20.20
CA TYR A 117 8.27 -28.58 20.49
C TYR A 117 9.30 -29.65 20.91
N GLU A 118 10.45 -29.74 20.23
CA GLU A 118 11.55 -30.65 20.57
C GLU A 118 12.17 -30.33 21.93
N THR A 119 12.18 -29.06 22.36
CA THR A 119 12.59 -28.66 23.71
C THR A 119 11.54 -28.94 24.79
N GLY A 120 10.38 -29.49 24.42
CA GLY A 120 9.26 -29.79 25.33
C GLY A 120 8.31 -28.60 25.55
N THR A 121 8.55 -27.48 24.88
CA THR A 121 7.73 -26.27 24.97
C THR A 121 6.75 -26.25 23.81
N ASN A 122 5.51 -26.69 24.04
CA ASN A 122 4.45 -26.68 23.02
C ASN A 122 3.78 -25.30 22.93
N ASP A 123 4.55 -24.27 22.62
CA ASP A 123 4.05 -22.90 22.56
C ASP A 123 3.52 -22.57 21.16
N ILE A 124 2.18 -22.55 21.05
CA ILE A 124 1.44 -22.28 19.82
C ILE A 124 1.49 -20.78 19.46
N THR A 125 1.83 -19.90 20.41
CA THR A 125 1.89 -18.45 20.20
C THR A 125 2.90 -18.05 19.11
N VAL A 126 3.87 -18.93 18.83
CA VAL A 126 4.85 -18.81 17.74
C VAL A 126 4.20 -18.75 16.37
N ILE A 127 3.05 -19.40 16.21
CA ILE A 127 2.24 -19.43 14.98
C ILE A 127 1.11 -18.39 15.05
N GLU A 128 0.45 -18.27 16.22
CA GLU A 128 -0.66 -17.33 16.41
C GLU A 128 -0.22 -15.87 16.27
N THR A 129 0.88 -15.47 16.92
CA THR A 129 1.31 -14.06 16.92
C THR A 129 1.60 -13.54 15.51
N PRO A 130 2.34 -14.27 14.65
CA PRO A 130 2.52 -13.84 13.26
C PRO A 130 1.23 -13.89 12.44
N LEU A 131 0.34 -14.85 12.70
CA LEU A 131 -0.95 -14.97 12.03
C LEU A 131 -1.87 -13.77 12.34
N GLU A 132 -2.00 -13.39 13.61
CA GLU A 132 -2.77 -12.22 14.04
C GLU A 132 -2.26 -10.93 13.40
N GLN A 133 -0.94 -10.78 13.34
CA GLN A 133 -0.31 -9.63 12.72
C GLN A 133 -0.61 -9.55 11.22
N LEU A 134 -0.57 -10.69 10.51
CA LEU A 134 -0.94 -10.77 9.09
C LEU A 134 -2.42 -10.47 8.88
N LEU A 135 -3.31 -11.03 9.70
CA LEU A 135 -4.75 -10.75 9.65
C LEU A 135 -5.04 -9.25 9.86
N ARG A 136 -4.32 -8.59 10.78
CA ARG A 136 -4.45 -7.15 11.01
C ARG A 136 -4.05 -6.33 9.78
N TRP A 137 -2.97 -6.71 9.11
CA TRP A 137 -2.55 -6.03 7.88
C TRP A 137 -3.47 -6.33 6.70
N GLN A 138 -3.95 -7.56 6.58
CA GLN A 138 -4.94 -7.96 5.57
C GLN A 138 -6.21 -7.10 5.68
N ARG A 139 -6.81 -7.01 6.87
CA ARG A 139 -7.99 -6.16 7.11
C ARG A 139 -7.73 -4.70 6.73
N ARG A 140 -6.55 -4.17 7.07
CA ARG A 140 -6.18 -2.80 6.69
C ARG A 140 -6.05 -2.63 5.17
N LEU A 141 -5.47 -3.61 4.47
CA LEU A 141 -5.39 -3.59 3.01
C LEU A 141 -6.77 -3.71 2.36
N ASP A 142 -7.68 -4.51 2.94
CA ASP A 142 -9.06 -4.62 2.48
C ASP A 142 -9.82 -3.30 2.62
N MET A 143 -9.74 -2.66 3.79
CA MET A 143 -10.31 -1.32 3.98
C MET A 143 -9.78 -0.30 2.97
N CYS A 144 -8.47 -0.31 2.69
CA CYS A 144 -7.88 0.59 1.71
C CYS A 144 -8.34 0.25 0.28
N ALA A 145 -8.45 -1.04 -0.06
CA ALA A 145 -8.89 -1.49 -1.36
C ALA A 145 -10.35 -1.10 -1.62
N GLU A 146 -11.22 -1.24 -0.63
CA GLU A 146 -12.63 -0.83 -0.69
C GLU A 146 -12.74 0.69 -0.89
N ALA A 147 -12.05 1.49 -0.07
CA ALA A 147 -12.05 2.94 -0.21
C ALA A 147 -11.51 3.38 -1.58
N ILE A 148 -10.38 2.83 -2.04
CA ILE A 148 -9.85 3.14 -3.38
C ILE A 148 -10.83 2.72 -4.48
N SER A 149 -11.48 1.57 -4.34
CA SER A 149 -12.44 1.08 -5.34
C SER A 149 -13.70 1.96 -5.41
N LEU A 150 -14.15 2.50 -4.29
CA LEU A 150 -15.31 3.39 -4.23
C LEU A 150 -15.01 4.71 -4.96
N GLU A 151 -13.83 5.27 -4.74
CA GLU A 151 -13.50 6.63 -5.18
C GLU A 151 -12.83 6.68 -6.55
N CYS A 152 -11.92 5.75 -6.83
CA CYS A 152 -11.12 5.72 -8.06
C CYS A 152 -11.57 4.64 -9.06
N GLY A 153 -12.48 3.74 -8.64
CA GLY A 153 -12.89 2.59 -9.43
C GLY A 153 -11.79 1.54 -9.60
N VAL A 154 -11.93 0.69 -10.62
CA VAL A 154 -10.98 -0.39 -10.94
C VAL A 154 -9.79 0.17 -11.73
N GLY A 155 -8.84 0.76 -11.00
CA GLY A 155 -7.67 1.44 -11.54
C GLY A 155 -6.33 0.77 -11.25
N LYS A 156 -5.24 1.49 -11.53
CA LYS A 156 -3.86 1.05 -11.21
C LYS A 156 -3.61 1.01 -9.71
N GLU A 157 -4.27 1.91 -9.00
CA GLU A 157 -4.23 2.14 -7.57
C GLU A 157 -4.80 0.90 -6.87
N LEU A 158 -5.97 0.41 -7.31
CA LEU A 158 -6.54 -0.85 -6.80
C LEU A 158 -5.64 -2.05 -7.12
N CYS A 159 -5.08 -2.11 -8.32
CA CYS A 159 -4.12 -3.15 -8.69
C CYS A 159 -2.90 -3.17 -7.76
N SER A 160 -2.38 -2.00 -7.36
CA SER A 160 -1.23 -1.91 -6.44
C SER A 160 -1.52 -2.44 -5.03
N VAL A 161 -2.78 -2.39 -4.58
CA VAL A 161 -3.20 -2.96 -3.28
C VAL A 161 -3.57 -4.44 -3.40
N SER A 162 -4.04 -4.86 -4.57
CA SER A 162 -4.44 -6.24 -4.82
C SER A 162 -3.29 -7.26 -4.71
N ALA A 163 -2.09 -6.88 -5.17
CA ALA A 163 -0.91 -7.74 -5.10
C ALA A 163 -0.48 -8.05 -3.64
N PRO A 164 -0.20 -7.04 -2.78
CA PRO A 164 0.15 -7.31 -1.38
C PRO A 164 -0.98 -8.00 -0.62
N ARG A 165 -2.25 -7.73 -0.98
CA ARG A 165 -3.40 -8.44 -0.40
C ARG A 165 -3.37 -9.94 -0.71
N LYS A 166 -3.11 -10.32 -1.96
CA LYS A 166 -2.96 -11.74 -2.34
C LYS A 166 -1.78 -12.38 -1.60
N THR A 167 -0.66 -11.68 -1.51
CA THR A 167 0.52 -12.17 -0.80
C THR A 167 0.25 -12.40 0.69
N ALA A 168 -0.45 -11.48 1.36
CA ALA A 168 -0.89 -11.68 2.74
C ALA A 168 -1.87 -12.86 2.86
N GLY A 169 -2.83 -12.99 1.95
CA GLY A 169 -3.76 -14.12 1.92
C GLY A 169 -3.07 -15.48 1.86
N ILE A 170 -2.09 -15.65 0.96
CA ILE A 170 -1.30 -16.89 0.84
C ILE A 170 -0.53 -17.17 2.14
N ALA A 171 0.09 -16.14 2.74
CA ALA A 171 0.82 -16.32 4.00
C ALA A 171 -0.12 -16.71 5.16
N ILE A 172 -1.32 -16.14 5.20
CA ILE A 172 -2.35 -16.46 6.20
C ILE A 172 -2.81 -17.91 6.05
N GLU A 173 -3.11 -18.35 4.83
CA GLU A 173 -3.55 -19.72 4.54
C GLU A 173 -2.52 -20.75 5.01
N HIS A 174 -1.25 -20.55 4.67
CA HIS A 174 -0.17 -21.42 5.13
C HIS A 174 -0.04 -21.45 6.67
N LEU A 175 -0.17 -20.32 7.34
CA LEU A 175 -0.11 -20.29 8.80
C LEU A 175 -1.34 -20.91 9.47
N GLN A 176 -2.53 -20.77 8.87
CA GLN A 176 -3.76 -21.40 9.37
C GLN A 176 -3.67 -22.92 9.27
N GLU A 177 -3.17 -23.44 8.15
CA GLU A 177 -2.93 -24.88 7.97
C GLU A 177 -1.94 -25.41 9.03
N LEU A 178 -0.81 -24.70 9.22
CA LEU A 178 0.16 -25.04 10.26
C LEU A 178 -0.43 -24.99 11.66
N LEU A 179 -1.27 -23.99 11.97
CA LEU A 179 -1.92 -23.86 13.26
C LEU A 179 -2.90 -25.01 13.52
N CYS A 180 -3.72 -25.37 12.51
CA CYS A 180 -4.64 -26.51 12.60
C CYS A 180 -3.90 -27.81 12.92
N ASP A 181 -2.79 -28.08 12.25
CA ASP A 181 -2.00 -29.30 12.48
C ASP A 181 -1.26 -29.27 13.82
N ALA A 182 -0.72 -28.11 14.22
CA ALA A 182 -0.08 -27.92 15.52
C ALA A 182 -1.05 -28.12 16.70
N MET A 183 -2.30 -27.68 16.56
CA MET A 183 -3.34 -27.87 17.57
C MET A 183 -3.85 -29.31 17.61
N SER A 184 -3.87 -30.02 16.48
CA SER A 184 -4.43 -31.36 16.36
C SER A 184 -3.44 -32.45 16.80
N ASP A 185 -2.28 -32.52 16.16
CA ASP A 185 -1.21 -33.45 16.52
C ASP A 185 0.15 -32.95 15.98
N PRO A 186 1.01 -32.37 16.85
CA PRO A 186 2.34 -31.91 16.47
C PRO A 186 3.23 -33.00 15.84
N LYS A 187 3.02 -34.28 16.18
CA LYS A 187 3.78 -35.39 15.58
C LYS A 187 3.30 -35.68 14.15
N ALA A 188 1.98 -35.67 13.93
CA ALA A 188 1.41 -35.74 12.59
C ALA A 188 1.86 -34.56 11.72
N MET A 189 1.92 -33.36 12.28
CA MET A 189 2.44 -32.16 11.63
C MET A 189 3.88 -32.36 11.12
N GLN A 190 4.78 -32.90 11.96
CA GLN A 190 6.15 -33.24 11.55
C GLN A 190 6.19 -34.29 10.44
N ALA A 191 5.32 -35.31 10.52
CA ALA A 191 5.25 -36.35 9.51
C ALA A 191 4.71 -35.80 8.17
N ALA A 192 3.73 -34.91 8.20
CA ALA A 192 3.19 -34.20 7.04
C ALA A 192 4.27 -33.35 6.37
N TYR A 193 5.04 -32.60 7.17
CA TYR A 193 6.15 -31.80 6.67
C TYR A 193 7.23 -32.64 5.97
N LYS A 194 7.64 -33.77 6.59
CA LYS A 194 8.63 -34.69 6.01
C LYS A 194 8.15 -35.31 4.70
N ARG A 195 6.84 -35.50 4.55
CA ARG A 195 6.20 -36.03 3.33
C ARG A 195 5.95 -34.96 2.27
N LYS A 196 6.36 -33.71 2.50
CA LYS A 196 6.09 -32.57 1.63
C LYS A 196 4.60 -32.40 1.38
N ARG A 197 3.77 -32.38 2.42
CA ARG A 197 2.30 -32.26 2.25
C ARG A 197 1.78 -30.83 2.25
N TYR A 198 2.60 -29.87 2.67
CA TYR A 198 2.17 -28.47 2.69
C TYR A 198 2.44 -27.78 1.36
N ASP A 199 1.49 -26.96 0.92
CA ASP A 199 1.59 -26.22 -0.34
C ASP A 199 2.80 -25.28 -0.41
N PHE A 200 3.19 -24.72 0.75
CA PHE A 200 4.37 -23.87 0.84
C PHE A 200 5.71 -24.59 0.62
N GLN A 201 5.72 -25.93 0.46
CA GLN A 201 6.93 -26.70 0.17
C GLN A 201 7.16 -26.94 -1.33
N PHE A 202 6.20 -26.56 -2.18
CA PHE A 202 6.23 -26.77 -3.63
C PHE A 202 6.44 -25.49 -4.46
N LEU A 203 6.52 -24.33 -3.80
CA LEU A 203 6.65 -22.98 -4.39
C LEU A 203 8.05 -22.40 -4.17
#